data_AF-A0A965EN06-F1
#
_entry.id   AF-A0A965EN06-F1
#
_cell.length_a   1.000
_cell.length_b   1.000
_cell.length_c   1.000
_cell.angle_alpha   90.00
_cell.angle_beta   90.00
_cell.angle_gamma   90.00
#
_symmetry.space_group_name_H-M   'P 1'
#
loop_
_entity.id
_entity.type
_entity.pdbx_description
1 polymer ?
#
loop_
_entity_poly.entity_id
_entity_poly.type
_entity_poly.pdbx_seq_one_letter_code
_entity_poly.pdbx_strand_id
1 'polypeptide(L)' 'MANKDLRNFLEEIEKIGELKKISGAETEEDIGGLVDIFMRDLDNPALLFDDVPGFPNGHRVLANIIMSRPRCAIAL' A
#
# COMPACT_ATOMS: atom_id res chain seq x y z
N MET A 1 -4.63 19.32 -5.64
CA MET A 1 -3.68 19.22 -6.78
C MET A 1 -3.97 17.88 -7.44
N ALA A 2 -4.07 17.80 -8.77
CA ALA A 2 -4.20 16.50 -9.43
C ALA A 2 -3.00 15.62 -9.04
N ASN A 3 -3.25 14.40 -8.56
CA ASN A 3 -2.19 13.43 -8.32
C ASN A 3 -1.48 13.17 -9.65
N LYS A 4 -0.23 13.64 -9.78
CA LYS A 4 0.53 13.57 -11.03
C LYS A 4 0.97 12.16 -11.35
N ASP A 5 1.20 11.37 -10.30
CA ASP A 5 1.63 9.98 -10.37
C ASP A 5 1.34 9.23 -9.05
N LEU A 6 1.73 7.96 -9.03
CA LEU A 6 1.58 7.07 -7.87
C LEU A 6 2.45 7.49 -6.67
N ARG A 7 3.57 8.20 -6.88
CA ARG A 7 4.43 8.67 -5.79
C ARG A 7 3.73 9.77 -5.01
N ASN A 8 3.11 10.73 -5.70
CA ASN A 8 2.31 11.76 -5.05
C ASN A 8 1.09 11.15 -4.33
N PHE A 9 0.40 10.19 -4.94
CA PHE A 9 -0.69 9.48 -4.25
C PHE A 9 -0.22 8.86 -2.92
N LEU A 10 0.92 8.14 -2.93
CA LEU A 10 1.47 7.53 -1.73
C LEU A 10 1.81 8.54 -0.63
N GLU A 11 2.40 9.69 -1.01
CA GLU A 11 2.68 10.79 -0.08
C GLU A 11 1.39 11.34 0.55
N GLU A 12 0.32 11.51 -0.22
CA GLU A 12 -0.94 12.04 0.29
C GLU A 12 -1.64 11.05 1.22
N ILE A 13 -1.70 9.76 0.88
CA ILE A 13 -2.32 8.76 1.77
C ILE A 13 -1.47 8.48 3.02
N GLU A 14 -0.14 8.62 2.95
CA GLU A 14 0.73 8.55 4.12
C GLU A 14 0.45 9.69 5.10
N LYS A 15 0.25 10.92 4.61
CA LYS A 15 -0.07 12.09 5.46
C LYS A 15 -1.35 11.93 6.28
N ILE A 16 -2.31 11.16 5.78
CA ILE A 16 -3.59 10.92 6.46
C ILE A 16 -3.64 9.56 7.20
N GLY A 17 -2.51 8.85 7.31
CA GLY A 17 -2.42 7.59 8.06
C GLY A 17 -3.01 6.37 7.34
N GLU A 18 -3.29 6.49 6.03
CA GLU A 18 -3.94 5.47 5.20
C GLU A 18 -2.92 4.56 4.49
N LEU A 19 -1.64 4.62 4.86
CA LEU A 19 -0.56 3.79 4.32
C LEU A 19 0.24 3.13 5.44
N LYS A 20 0.43 1.81 5.33
CA LYS A 20 1.32 1.02 6.18
C LYS A 20 2.48 0.45 5.37
N LYS A 21 3.70 0.74 5.81
CA LYS A 21 4.94 0.23 5.21
C LYS A 21 5.38 -1.05 5.93
N ILE A 22 5.75 -2.07 5.17
CA ILE A 22 6.22 -3.38 5.65
C ILE A 22 7.50 -3.70 4.89
N SER A 23 8.60 -4.01 5.59
CA SER A 23 9.89 -4.35 4.98
C SER A 23 10.18 -5.84 5.16
N GLY A 24 10.72 -6.49 4.13
CA GLY A 24 11.21 -7.87 4.22
C GLY A 24 10.13 -8.96 4.20
N ALA A 25 8.92 -8.67 3.72
CA ALA A 25 7.84 -9.67 3.63
C ALA A 25 8.09 -10.64 2.47
N GLU A 26 7.97 -11.95 2.74
CA GLU A 26 8.15 -13.01 1.76
C GLU A 26 6.97 -13.06 0.76
N THR A 27 7.27 -13.26 -0.53
CA THR A 27 6.24 -13.24 -1.58
C THR A 27 5.27 -14.42 -1.51
N GLU A 28 5.77 -15.60 -1.11
CA GLU A 28 4.95 -16.83 -1.06
C GLU A 28 4.14 -16.95 0.23
N GLU A 29 4.73 -16.58 1.37
CA GLU A 29 4.12 -16.82 2.69
C GLU A 29 3.37 -15.60 3.26
N ASP A 30 3.92 -14.39 3.08
CA ASP A 30 3.46 -13.21 3.83
C ASP A 30 2.52 -12.30 3.02
N ILE A 31 2.96 -11.86 1.84
CA ILE A 31 2.32 -10.76 1.11
C ILE A 31 0.85 -11.08 0.82
N GLY A 32 0.56 -12.26 0.30
CA GLY A 32 -0.82 -12.67 -0.01
C GLY A 32 -1.72 -12.72 1.22
N GLY A 33 -1.23 -13.29 2.32
CA GLY A 33 -1.99 -13.40 3.58
C GLY A 33 -2.25 -12.04 4.23
N LEU A 34 -1.26 -11.16 4.24
CA LEU A 34 -1.42 -9.80 4.77
C LEU A 34 -2.40 -8.98 3.94
N VAL A 35 -2.35 -9.10 2.61
CA VAL A 35 -3.32 -8.46 1.71
C VAL A 35 -4.74 -8.96 1.99
N ASP A 36 -4.92 -10.27 2.14
CA ASP A 36 -6.22 -10.88 2.46
C ASP A 36 -6.78 -10.44 3.81
N ILE A 37 -5.95 -10.41 4.85
CA ILE A 37 -6.39 -9.99 6.18
C ILE A 37 -6.77 -8.51 6.17
N PHE A 38 -5.92 -7.64 5.59
CA PHE A 38 -6.16 -6.20 5.61
C PHE A 38 -7.34 -5.78 4.75
N MET A 39 -7.65 -6.51 3.66
CA MET A 39 -8.77 -6.14 2.77
C MET A 39 -10.15 -6.37 3.39
N ARG A 40 -10.25 -7.11 4.51
CA ARG A 40 -11.53 -7.46 5.16
C ARG A 40 -12.19 -6.32 5.90
N ASP A 41 -11.47 -5.23 6.18
CA ASP A 41 -12.00 -4.02 6.81
C ASP A 41 -11.55 -2.81 5.98
N LEU A 42 -12.51 -1.97 5.58
CA LEU A 42 -12.24 -0.80 4.74
C LEU A 42 -11.53 0.32 5.50
N ASP A 43 -11.54 0.27 6.84
CA ASP A 43 -10.79 1.21 7.68
C ASP A 43 -9.29 0.85 7.78
N ASN A 44 -8.88 -0.33 7.28
CA ASN A 44 -7.46 -0.70 7.23
C ASN A 44 -6.68 0.10 6.18
N PRO A 45 -5.40 0.43 6.46
CA PRO A 45 -4.56 1.17 5.53
C PRO A 45 -4.18 0.33 4.30
N ALA A 46 -3.78 1.00 3.22
CA ALA A 46 -3.09 0.37 2.11
C ALA A 46 -1.74 -0.19 2.58
N LEU A 47 -1.25 -1.24 1.92
CA LEU A 47 0.02 -1.89 2.28
C LEU A 47 1.07 -1.59 1.21
N LEU A 48 2.22 -1.06 1.63
CA LEU A 48 3.41 -0.93 0.80
C LEU A 48 4.50 -1.84 1.33
N PHE A 49 4.77 -2.92 0.60
CA PHE A 49 5.86 -3.84 0.87
C PHE A 49 7.14 -3.34 0.20
N ASP A 50 8.19 -3.18 0.98
CA ASP A 50 9.53 -2.77 0.59
C ASP A 50 10.56 -3.85 0.94
N ASP A 51 11.76 -3.74 0.38
CA ASP A 51 12.86 -4.70 0.59
C ASP A 51 12.40 -6.17 0.42
N VAL A 52 11.64 -6.45 -0.63
CA VAL A 52 11.06 -7.79 -0.88
C VAL A 52 12.19 -8.80 -1.16
N PRO A 53 12.31 -9.88 -0.36
CA PRO A 53 13.37 -10.88 -0.52
C PRO A 53 13.39 -11.47 -1.94
N GLY A 54 14.60 -11.65 -2.48
CA GLY A 54 14.79 -12.16 -3.85
C GLY A 54 14.67 -11.13 -4.97
N PHE A 55 14.31 -9.87 -4.67
CA PHE A 55 14.24 -8.78 -5.64
C PHE A 55 15.25 -7.67 -5.35
N PRO A 56 15.73 -6.90 -6.35
CA PRO A 56 16.62 -5.77 -6.10
C PRO A 56 15.94 -4.67 -5.27
N ASN A 57 16.69 -4.00 -4.40
CA ASN A 57 16.20 -2.88 -3.59
C ASN A 57 15.46 -1.83 -4.44
N GLY A 58 14.35 -1.31 -3.89
CA GLY A 58 13.46 -0.38 -4.58
C GLY A 58 12.35 -1.02 -5.42
N HIS A 59 12.37 -2.34 -5.62
CA HIS A 59 11.22 -3.09 -6.11
C HIS A 59 10.23 -3.30 -4.97
N ARG A 60 8.98 -2.85 -5.17
CA ARG A 60 7.97 -2.75 -4.13
C ARG A 60 6.63 -3.27 -4.62
N VAL A 61 5.82 -3.74 -3.68
CA VAL A 61 4.43 -4.14 -3.93
C VAL A 61 3.51 -3.21 -3.16
N LEU A 62 2.55 -2.61 -3.86
CA LEU A 62 1.50 -1.79 -3.27
C LEU A 62 0.16 -2.53 -3.42
N ALA A 63 -0.59 -2.65 -2.34
CA ALA A 63 -1.86 -3.38 -2.30
C ALA A 63 -2.96 -2.58 -1.56
N ASN A 64 -4.22 -2.97 -1.80
CA ASN A 64 -5.43 -2.39 -1.17
C ASN A 64 -5.61 -0.87 -1.40
N ILE A 65 -5.19 -0.41 -2.59
CA ILE A 65 -4.95 1.00 -2.95
C ILE A 65 -6.20 1.87 -2.83
N ILE A 66 -7.34 1.42 -3.37
CA ILE A 66 -8.57 2.21 -3.53
C ILE A 66 -9.78 1.58 -2.82
N MET A 67 -9.54 1.06 -1.62
CA MET A 67 -10.59 0.39 -0.84
C MET A 67 -11.34 1.32 0.14
N SER A 68 -10.70 2.37 0.64
CA SER A 68 -11.31 3.30 1.61
C SER A 68 -11.82 4.58 0.94
N ARG A 69 -12.82 5.22 1.56
CA ARG A 69 -13.38 6.49 1.05
C ARG A 69 -12.32 7.60 0.95
N PRO A 70 -11.44 7.82 1.96
CA PRO A 70 -10.39 8.85 1.87
C PRO A 70 -9.40 8.56 0.74
N ARG A 71 -8.98 7.30 0.54
CA ARG A 71 -8.08 6.93 -0.56
C ARG A 71 -8.72 7.14 -1.93
N CYS A 72 -10.00 6.79 -2.09
CA CYS A 72 -10.74 7.05 -3.33
C CYS A 72 -10.87 8.55 -3.62
N ALA A 73 -11.12 9.38 -2.61
CA ALA A 73 -11.23 10.83 -2.77
C ALA A 73 -9.89 11.51 -3.14
N ILE A 74 -8.77 10.95 -2.71
CA ILE A 74 -7.43 11.41 -3.12
C ILE A 74 -7.14 10.96 -4.56
N ALA A 75 -7.53 9.74 -4.94
CA ALA A 75 -7.23 9.17 -6.26
C ALA A 75 -7.96 9.84 -7.44
N LEU A 76 -9.08 10.53 -7.21
CA LEU A 76 -10.01 11.09 -8.21
C LEU A 76 -10.03 12.63 -8.19
#